data_AF-A0AA36NVU2-F1
#
_entry.id   AF-A0AA36NVU2-F1
#
_cell.length_a   1.000
_cell.length_b   1.000
_cell.length_c   1.000
_cell.angle_alpha   90.00
_cell.angle_beta   90.00
_cell.angle_gamma   90.00
#
_symmetry.space_group_name_H-M   'P 1'
#
loop_
_entity.id
_entity.type
_entity.pdbx_description
1 polymer ?
#
loop_
_entity_poly.entity_id
_entity_poly.type
_entity_poly.pdbx_seq_one_letter_code
_entity_poly.pdbx_strand_id
1 'polypeptide(L)'
;MELTTALELINSKLGTTIGNIISLLVAFIVLYGFLVKTGIIEHISLVATYKQRKKDKLIATKEKLIMESRLDSQTKEHTIHHQNVLFLQKELGTDEKDLNKLKYLNGYSDRDKAVETFELCSDLTTYNNITKKIEPKDNVNIVNANRNRLIGSFIYFAISILSFFLMIYINAKFTASITTRSELLFLIILSALVLGGGVYIAFKILTYFMKLKYLEWLLKMDRIESSITAIEPSESPVEIINNLEHQP
;
A
#
# COMPACT_ATOMS: atom_id res chain seq x y z
N MET A 1 -2.79 -35.26 39.38
CA MET A 1 -3.10 -34.11 40.24
C MET A 1 -2.67 -32.79 39.61
N GLU A 2 -1.55 -32.73 38.85
CA GLU A 2 -1.07 -31.48 38.22
C GLU A 2 -1.76 -31.09 36.89
N LEU A 3 -2.26 -32.08 36.13
CA LEU A 3 -2.91 -31.84 34.83
C LEU A 3 -4.28 -31.16 34.98
N THR A 4 -5.03 -31.52 36.03
CA THR A 4 -6.35 -30.98 36.36
C THR A 4 -6.26 -29.52 36.82
N THR A 5 -5.24 -29.19 37.61
CA THR A 5 -4.95 -27.81 38.05
C THR A 5 -4.51 -26.93 36.89
N ALA A 6 -3.71 -27.44 35.96
CA ALA A 6 -3.36 -26.70 34.75
C ALA A 6 -4.58 -26.41 33.87
N LEU A 7 -5.48 -27.39 33.69
CA LEU A 7 -6.69 -27.26 32.87
C LEU A 7 -7.71 -26.28 33.48
N GLU A 8 -7.87 -26.27 34.81
CA GLU A 8 -8.71 -25.29 35.52
C GLU A 8 -8.13 -23.87 35.47
N LEU A 9 -6.80 -23.75 35.54
CA LEU A 9 -6.11 -22.45 35.45
C LEU A 9 -6.15 -21.90 34.02
N ILE A 10 -6.09 -22.78 33.01
CA ILE A 10 -6.32 -22.49 31.60
C ILE A 10 -7.76 -22.03 31.39
N ASN A 11 -8.78 -22.78 31.83
CA ASN A 11 -10.18 -22.39 31.63
C ASN A 11 -10.56 -21.08 32.35
N SER A 12 -10.09 -20.88 33.59
CA SER A 12 -10.40 -19.65 34.35
C SER A 12 -9.72 -18.40 33.77
N LYS A 13 -8.45 -18.51 33.35
CA LYS A 13 -7.70 -17.38 32.77
C LYS A 13 -7.97 -17.16 31.28
N LEU A 14 -8.10 -18.22 30.45
CA LEU A 14 -8.43 -18.06 29.04
C LEU A 14 -9.89 -17.67 28.83
N GLY A 15 -10.84 -18.14 29.64
CA GLY A 15 -12.24 -17.69 29.55
C GLY A 15 -12.39 -16.17 29.76
N THR A 16 -11.70 -15.64 30.77
CA THR A 16 -11.64 -14.18 31.02
C THR A 16 -10.81 -13.45 29.97
N THR A 17 -9.72 -14.03 29.47
CA THR A 17 -8.88 -13.42 28.42
C THR A 17 -9.60 -13.37 27.07
N ILE A 18 -10.30 -14.43 26.66
CA ILE A 18 -11.11 -14.49 25.44
C ILE A 18 -12.30 -13.52 25.56
N GLY A 19 -12.97 -13.49 26.72
CA GLY A 19 -14.03 -12.51 27.00
C GLY A 19 -13.54 -11.05 26.88
N ASN A 20 -12.34 -10.76 27.38
CA ASN A 20 -11.72 -9.44 27.26
C ASN A 20 -11.34 -9.10 25.81
N ILE A 21 -10.86 -10.07 25.02
CA ILE A 21 -10.58 -9.86 23.58
C ILE A 21 -11.86 -9.57 22.81
N ILE A 22 -12.94 -10.31 23.07
CA ILE A 22 -14.25 -10.09 22.45
C ILE A 22 -14.81 -8.71 22.87
N SER A 23 -14.70 -8.36 24.15
CA SER A 23 -15.12 -7.04 24.66
C SER A 23 -14.33 -5.89 24.02
N LEU A 24 -13.01 -6.06 23.85
CA LEU A 24 -12.16 -5.10 23.15
C LEU A 24 -12.58 -4.94 21.68
N LEU A 25 -12.85 -6.05 20.98
CA LEU A 25 -13.37 -6.05 19.60
C LEU A 25 -14.70 -5.31 19.49
N VAL A 26 -15.63 -5.56 20.41
CA VAL A 26 -16.91 -4.84 20.46
C VAL A 26 -16.70 -3.35 20.73
N ALA A 27 -15.79 -2.98 21.63
CA ALA A 27 -15.45 -1.59 21.89
C ALA A 27 -14.87 -0.89 20.65
N PHE A 28 -14.00 -1.56 19.88
CA PHE A 28 -13.48 -1.04 18.61
C PHE A 28 -14.59 -0.87 17.56
N ILE A 29 -15.52 -1.82 17.45
CA ILE A 29 -16.67 -1.73 16.53
C ILE A 29 -17.57 -0.54 16.90
N VAL A 30 -17.85 -0.34 18.19
CA VAL A 30 -18.66 0.78 18.68
C VAL A 30 -17.95 2.11 18.45
N LEU A 31 -16.65 2.18 18.72
CA LEU A 31 -15.83 3.38 18.47
C LEU A 31 -15.80 3.71 16.97
N TYR A 32 -15.61 2.71 16.11
CA TYR A 32 -15.66 2.86 14.66
C TYR A 32 -17.03 3.34 14.18
N GLY A 33 -18.13 2.75 14.68
CA GLY A 33 -19.48 3.21 14.39
C GLY A 33 -19.75 4.65 14.82
N PHE A 34 -19.14 5.08 15.94
CA PHE A 34 -19.20 6.48 16.39
C PHE A 34 -18.39 7.42 15.48
N LEU A 35 -17.20 7.00 15.03
CA LEU A 35 -16.39 7.75 14.05
C LEU A 35 -17.10 7.91 12.69
N VAL A 36 -17.84 6.88 12.25
CA VAL A 36 -18.67 6.93 11.06
C VAL A 36 -19.85 7.91 11.26
N LYS A 37 -20.59 7.78 12.38
CA LYS A 37 -21.76 8.64 12.68
C LYS A 37 -21.41 10.11 12.90
N THR A 38 -20.21 10.40 13.39
CA THR A 38 -19.74 11.79 13.61
C THR A 38 -19.31 12.49 12.32
N GLY A 39 -19.41 11.84 11.15
CA GLY A 39 -19.12 12.47 9.86
C GLY A 39 -17.64 12.77 9.63
N ILE A 40 -16.74 12.31 10.50
CA ILE A 40 -15.29 12.53 10.36
C ILE A 40 -14.78 11.90 9.05
N ILE A 41 -15.35 10.76 8.65
CA ILE A 41 -15.05 10.09 7.38
C ILE A 41 -15.52 10.93 6.18
N GLU A 42 -16.67 11.60 6.29
CA GLU A 42 -17.19 12.50 5.25
C GLU A 42 -16.27 13.72 5.08
N HIS A 43 -15.75 14.27 6.18
CA HIS A 43 -14.76 15.35 6.13
C HIS A 43 -13.44 14.94 5.46
N ILE A 44 -12.99 13.69 5.62
CA ILE A 44 -11.81 13.16 4.91
C ILE A 44 -12.06 13.09 3.40
N SER A 45 -13.25 12.67 2.97
CA SER A 45 -13.62 12.63 1.54
C SER A 45 -13.60 14.03 0.91
N LEU A 46 -14.01 15.05 1.66
CA LEU A 46 -14.04 16.45 1.20
C LEU A 46 -12.63 17.00 0.95
N VAL A 47 -11.64 16.60 1.75
CA VAL A 47 -10.23 16.95 1.55
C VAL A 47 -9.68 16.30 0.26
N ALA A 48 -10.03 15.03 0.00
CA ALA A 48 -9.64 14.35 -1.24
C ALA A 48 -10.22 15.03 -2.48
N THR A 49 -11.52 15.39 -2.44
CA THR A 49 -12.19 16.13 -3.51
C THR A 49 -11.56 17.51 -3.73
N TYR A 50 -11.17 18.20 -2.65
CA TYR A 50 -10.51 19.51 -2.76
C TYR A 50 -9.15 19.42 -3.46
N LYS A 51 -8.33 18.40 -3.13
CA LYS A 51 -7.04 18.16 -3.79
C LYS A 51 -7.22 17.91 -5.29
N GLN A 52 -8.22 17.12 -5.69
CA GLN A 52 -8.56 16.87 -7.09
C GLN A 52 -9.01 18.15 -7.83
N ARG A 53 -9.94 18.92 -7.25
CA ARG A 53 -10.40 20.19 -7.85
C ARG A 53 -9.28 21.20 -8.05
N LYS A 54 -8.28 21.23 -7.15
CA LYS A 54 -7.09 22.09 -7.30
C LYS A 54 -6.23 21.64 -8.48
N LYS A 55 -6.03 20.33 -8.68
CA LYS A 55 -5.33 19.79 -9.87
C LYS A 55 -6.08 20.17 -11.16
N ASP A 56 -7.41 20.07 -11.17
CA ASP A 56 -8.23 20.42 -12.34
C ASP A 56 -8.10 21.89 -12.75
N LYS A 57 -8.15 22.81 -11.78
CA LYS A 57 -7.95 24.24 -12.05
C LYS A 57 -6.55 24.55 -12.60
N LEU A 58 -5.52 23.84 -12.15
CA LEU A 58 -4.16 24.01 -12.64
C LEU A 58 -4.01 23.49 -14.08
N ILE A 59 -4.62 22.35 -14.39
CA ILE A 59 -4.65 21.78 -15.75
C ILE A 59 -5.36 22.75 -16.70
N ALA A 60 -6.56 23.20 -16.35
CA ALA A 60 -7.34 24.12 -17.16
C ALA A 60 -6.63 25.48 -17.38
N THR A 61 -5.99 26.03 -16.34
CA THR A 61 -5.20 27.27 -16.48
C THR A 61 -4.03 27.08 -17.45
N LYS A 62 -3.34 25.94 -17.41
CA LYS A 62 -2.21 25.65 -18.32
C LYS A 62 -2.66 25.41 -19.76
N GLU A 63 -3.79 24.73 -19.94
CA GLU A 63 -4.41 24.54 -21.25
C GLU A 63 -4.75 25.89 -21.90
N LYS A 64 -5.39 26.78 -21.13
CA LYS A 64 -5.69 28.14 -21.55
C LYS A 64 -4.43 28.93 -21.92
N LEU A 65 -3.36 28.84 -21.12
CA LEU A 65 -2.08 29.47 -21.44
C LEU A 65 -1.46 28.92 -22.74
N ILE A 66 -1.52 27.60 -22.99
CA ILE A 66 -0.98 27.00 -24.21
C ILE A 66 -1.77 27.43 -25.46
N MET A 67 -3.10 27.56 -25.35
CA MET A 67 -3.99 27.92 -26.47
C MET A 67 -4.03 29.43 -26.75
N GLU A 68 -4.04 30.28 -25.73
CA GLU A 68 -4.31 31.71 -25.89
C GLU A 68 -3.06 32.59 -25.96
N SER A 69 -1.91 32.11 -25.49
CA SER A 69 -0.71 32.96 -25.39
C SER A 69 0.30 32.71 -26.50
N ARG A 70 0.93 33.80 -26.97
CA ARG A 70 2.13 33.77 -27.82
C ARG A 70 3.36 33.45 -26.96
N LEU A 71 3.31 32.35 -26.21
CA LEU A 71 4.47 31.85 -25.48
C LEU A 71 5.58 31.53 -26.48
N ASP A 72 6.80 31.90 -26.11
CA ASP A 72 7.98 31.43 -26.82
C ASP A 72 8.03 29.89 -26.83
N SER A 73 8.60 29.34 -27.90
CA SER A 73 8.67 27.90 -28.17
C SER A 73 9.15 27.07 -26.97
N GLN A 74 10.18 27.52 -26.25
CA GLN A 74 10.72 26.82 -25.09
C GLN A 74 9.76 26.84 -23.89
N THR A 75 9.08 27.96 -23.68
CA THR A 75 8.15 28.11 -22.56
C THR A 75 6.88 27.30 -22.80
N LYS A 76 6.47 27.17 -24.06
CA LYS A 76 5.36 26.31 -24.49
C LYS A 76 5.67 24.84 -24.23
N GLU A 77 6.86 24.37 -24.61
CA GLU A 77 7.30 22.99 -24.37
C GLU A 77 7.36 22.65 -22.87
N HIS A 78 7.92 23.54 -22.06
CA HIS A 78 7.94 23.36 -20.59
C HIS A 78 6.53 23.34 -19.99
N THR A 79 5.61 24.15 -20.51
CA THR A 79 4.22 24.19 -20.04
C THR A 79 3.47 22.92 -20.42
N ILE A 80 3.67 22.39 -21.63
CA ILE A 80 3.13 21.09 -22.08
C ILE A 80 3.67 19.95 -21.23
N HIS A 81 4.98 19.92 -20.97
CA HIS A 81 5.59 18.90 -20.10
C HIS A 81 4.93 18.89 -18.73
N HIS A 82 4.79 20.06 -18.10
CA HIS A 82 4.16 20.16 -16.79
C HIS A 82 2.66 19.81 -16.80
N GLN A 83 1.93 20.15 -17.87
CA GLN A 83 0.53 19.75 -18.03
C GLN A 83 0.40 18.23 -18.09
N ASN A 84 1.25 17.55 -18.86
CA ASN A 84 1.27 16.09 -18.97
C ASN A 84 1.57 15.41 -17.64
N VAL A 85 2.48 15.96 -16.84
CA VAL A 85 2.74 15.48 -15.47
C VAL A 85 1.49 15.59 -14.62
N LEU A 86 0.84 16.76 -14.57
CA LEU A 86 -0.38 16.95 -13.76
C LEU A 86 -1.54 16.06 -14.20
N PHE A 87 -1.69 15.85 -15.51
CA PHE A 87 -2.70 14.96 -16.07
C PHE A 87 -2.48 13.51 -15.61
N LEU A 88 -1.27 12.98 -15.80
CA LEU A 88 -0.94 11.61 -15.41
C LEU A 88 -0.96 11.42 -13.88
N GLN A 89 -0.55 12.41 -13.10
CA GLN A 89 -0.70 12.39 -11.63
C GLN A 89 -2.18 12.30 -11.20
N LYS A 90 -3.09 12.90 -11.96
CA LYS A 90 -4.52 12.83 -11.68
C LYS A 90 -5.07 11.47 -12.09
N GLU A 91 -4.75 11.03 -13.31
CA GLU A 91 -5.22 9.76 -13.88
C GLU A 91 -4.76 8.57 -13.03
N LEU A 92 -3.50 8.55 -12.61
CA LEU A 92 -2.91 7.48 -11.81
C LEU A 92 -3.11 7.65 -10.31
N GLY A 93 -3.68 8.76 -9.84
CA GLY A 93 -3.88 9.01 -8.41
C GLY A 93 -2.61 9.21 -7.56
N THR A 94 -1.45 9.41 -8.19
CA THR A 94 -0.15 9.52 -7.49
C THR A 94 0.37 10.97 -7.38
N ASP A 95 1.38 11.17 -6.52
CA ASP A 95 2.11 12.43 -6.36
C ASP A 95 3.53 12.39 -6.99
N GLU A 96 3.90 11.33 -7.72
CA GLU A 96 5.16 11.24 -8.49
C GLU A 96 5.25 12.35 -9.54
N LYS A 97 6.42 12.98 -9.67
CA LYS A 97 6.65 14.18 -10.50
C LYS A 97 7.39 13.87 -11.80
N ASP A 98 8.07 12.73 -11.88
CA ASP A 98 8.82 12.32 -13.05
C ASP A 98 7.87 11.85 -14.17
N LEU A 99 7.84 12.58 -15.27
CA LEU A 99 6.97 12.27 -16.42
C LEU A 99 7.26 10.89 -17.01
N ASN A 100 8.53 10.47 -17.03
CA ASN A 100 8.91 9.19 -17.62
C ASN A 100 8.43 8.02 -16.76
N LYS A 101 8.52 8.15 -15.43
CA LYS A 101 7.94 7.15 -14.51
C LYS A 101 6.43 7.10 -14.61
N LEU A 102 5.76 8.25 -14.66
CA LEU A 102 4.30 8.32 -14.83
C LEU A 102 3.85 7.65 -16.13
N LYS A 103 4.53 7.92 -17.24
CA LYS A 103 4.26 7.24 -18.52
C LYS A 103 4.49 5.74 -18.42
N TYR A 104 5.56 5.32 -17.75
CA TYR A 104 5.87 3.91 -17.58
C TYR A 104 4.80 3.19 -16.75
N LEU A 105 4.34 3.80 -15.65
CA LEU A 105 3.27 3.31 -14.78
C LEU A 105 1.93 3.20 -15.52
N ASN A 106 1.62 4.17 -16.38
CA ASN A 106 0.40 4.13 -17.20
C ASN A 106 0.37 2.95 -18.19
N GLY A 107 1.53 2.34 -18.48
CA GLY A 107 1.66 1.20 -19.38
C GLY A 107 1.39 -0.16 -18.73
N TYR A 108 1.14 -0.25 -17.43
CA TYR A 108 0.72 -1.51 -16.78
C TYR A 108 -0.72 -1.87 -17.14
N SER A 109 -0.99 -3.18 -17.25
CA SER A 109 -2.34 -3.69 -17.52
C SER A 109 -3.30 -3.42 -16.35
N ASP A 110 -2.80 -3.57 -15.13
CA ASP A 110 -3.50 -3.20 -13.89
C ASP A 110 -2.83 -1.94 -13.30
N ARG A 111 -3.30 -0.77 -13.74
CA ARG A 111 -2.69 0.52 -13.43
C ARG A 111 -2.78 0.86 -11.95
N ASP A 112 -3.96 0.68 -11.34
CA ASP A 112 -4.20 1.04 -9.95
C ASP A 112 -3.30 0.24 -9.02
N LYS A 113 -3.25 -1.09 -9.20
CA LYS A 113 -2.39 -1.96 -8.42
C LYS A 113 -0.90 -1.69 -8.63
N ALA A 114 -0.49 -1.36 -9.85
CA ALA A 114 0.88 -1.02 -10.16
C ALA A 114 1.31 0.29 -9.48
N VAL A 115 0.45 1.31 -9.47
CA VAL A 115 0.71 2.57 -8.78
C VAL A 115 0.78 2.36 -7.27
N GLU A 116 -0.17 1.65 -6.67
CA GLU A 116 -0.14 1.33 -5.24
C GLU A 116 1.15 0.59 -4.85
N THR A 117 1.54 -0.40 -5.65
CA THR A 117 2.78 -1.16 -5.42
C THR A 117 4.01 -0.28 -5.59
N PHE A 118 4.01 0.60 -6.59
CA PHE A 118 5.09 1.55 -6.83
C PHE A 118 5.26 2.52 -5.66
N GLU A 119 4.18 3.07 -5.11
CA GLU A 119 4.28 4.00 -3.96
C GLU A 119 4.94 3.34 -2.74
N LEU A 120 4.66 2.05 -2.52
CA LEU A 120 5.25 1.27 -1.43
C LEU A 120 6.75 0.99 -1.59
N CYS A 121 7.28 1.00 -2.82
CA CYS A 121 8.69 0.73 -3.11
C CYS A 121 9.42 1.85 -3.87
N SER A 122 8.81 3.02 -4.02
CA SER A 122 9.29 4.12 -4.88
C SER A 122 10.72 4.55 -4.53
N ASP A 123 11.09 4.51 -3.25
CA ASP A 123 12.42 4.83 -2.75
C ASP A 123 13.52 3.85 -3.18
N LEU A 124 13.16 2.64 -3.60
CA LEU A 124 14.07 1.59 -4.09
C LEU A 124 14.15 1.54 -5.62
N THR A 125 13.34 2.35 -6.31
CA THR A 125 13.26 2.38 -7.77
C THR A 125 14.07 3.53 -8.38
N THR A 126 14.57 3.32 -9.59
CA THR A 126 15.11 4.35 -10.47
C THR A 126 14.52 4.18 -11.87
N TYR A 127 14.46 5.26 -12.64
CA TYR A 127 14.07 5.18 -14.04
C TYR A 127 15.33 5.17 -14.91
N ASN A 128 15.52 4.12 -15.69
CA ASN A 128 16.65 4.02 -16.60
C ASN A 128 16.26 4.62 -17.96
N ASN A 129 16.92 5.72 -18.32
CA ASN A 129 16.65 6.45 -19.56
C ASN A 129 17.04 5.65 -20.83
N ILE A 130 17.94 4.67 -20.71
CA ILE A 130 18.41 3.83 -21.83
C ILE A 130 17.39 2.72 -22.08
N THR A 131 17.03 1.96 -21.04
CA THR A 131 16.10 0.83 -21.16
C THR A 131 14.63 1.27 -21.18
N LYS A 132 14.36 2.54 -20.83
CA LYS A 132 13.02 3.14 -20.67
C LYS A 132 12.15 2.37 -19.67
N LYS A 133 12.77 1.82 -18.63
CA LYS A 133 12.10 0.99 -17.62
C LYS A 133 12.37 1.50 -16.21
N ILE A 134 11.42 1.21 -15.31
CA ILE A 134 11.67 1.30 -13.88
C ILE A 134 12.52 0.10 -13.48
N GLU A 135 13.67 0.37 -12.88
CA GLU A 135 14.65 -0.62 -12.45
C GLU A 135 14.98 -0.43 -10.95
N PRO A 136 15.54 -1.45 -10.29
CA PRO A 136 16.08 -1.30 -8.94
C PRO A 136 17.26 -0.31 -8.96
N LYS A 137 17.43 0.46 -7.89
CA LYS A 137 18.68 1.23 -7.70
C LYS A 137 19.88 0.27 -7.60
N ASP A 138 21.07 0.73 -7.99
CA ASP A 138 22.30 -0.10 -8.10
C ASP A 138 22.67 -0.86 -6.81
N ASN A 139 22.26 -0.35 -5.65
CA ASN A 139 22.52 -0.96 -4.34
C ASN A 139 21.42 -1.94 -3.86
N VAL A 140 20.36 -2.15 -4.65
CA VAL A 140 19.19 -2.93 -4.27
C VAL A 140 19.28 -4.33 -4.87
N ASN A 141 19.44 -5.35 -4.01
CA ASN A 141 19.43 -6.74 -4.42
C ASN A 141 18.07 -7.42 -4.15
N ILE A 142 17.34 -7.72 -5.23
CA ILE A 142 16.01 -8.35 -5.18
C ILE A 142 16.06 -9.84 -4.83
N VAL A 143 17.19 -10.52 -5.03
CA VAL A 143 17.31 -11.98 -4.79
C VAL A 143 16.91 -12.35 -3.36
N ASN A 144 17.14 -11.43 -2.40
CA ASN A 144 16.82 -11.64 -0.99
C ASN A 144 15.42 -11.17 -0.58
N ALA A 145 14.54 -10.76 -1.52
CA ALA A 145 13.22 -10.21 -1.22
C ALA A 145 12.35 -11.16 -0.37
N ASN A 146 12.33 -12.45 -0.69
CA ASN A 146 11.54 -13.43 0.07
C ASN A 146 12.12 -13.65 1.48
N ARG A 147 13.45 -13.64 1.64
CA ARG A 147 14.10 -13.75 2.94
C ARG A 147 13.79 -12.55 3.82
N ASN A 148 13.87 -11.33 3.26
CA ASN A 148 13.55 -10.11 3.99
C ASN A 148 12.08 -10.08 4.43
N ARG A 149 11.15 -10.52 3.57
CA ARG A 149 9.74 -10.70 3.94
C ARG A 149 9.56 -11.64 5.14
N LEU A 150 10.24 -12.79 5.12
CA LEU A 150 10.15 -13.78 6.21
C LEU A 150 10.69 -13.20 7.53
N ILE A 151 11.83 -12.51 7.48
CA ILE A 151 12.41 -11.83 8.65
C ILE A 151 11.44 -10.77 9.19
N GLY A 152 10.91 -9.91 8.33
CA GLY A 152 9.93 -8.90 8.72
C GLY A 152 8.67 -9.51 9.33
N SER A 153 8.18 -10.62 8.77
CA SER A 153 7.02 -11.36 9.29
C SER A 153 7.31 -11.94 10.67
N PHE A 154 8.49 -12.53 10.87
CA PHE A 154 8.89 -13.07 12.17
C PHE A 154 8.99 -11.97 13.24
N ILE A 155 9.63 -10.84 12.91
CA ILE A 155 9.73 -9.68 13.80
C ILE A 155 8.34 -9.12 14.12
N TYR A 156 7.44 -9.04 13.13
CA TYR A 156 6.06 -8.59 13.34
C TYR A 156 5.34 -9.43 14.39
N PHE A 157 5.39 -10.75 14.25
CA PHE A 157 4.75 -11.66 15.21
C PHE A 157 5.42 -11.58 16.59
N ALA A 158 6.74 -11.53 16.66
CA ALA A 158 7.47 -11.42 17.92
C ALA A 158 7.07 -10.15 18.70
N ILE A 159 7.03 -8.99 18.04
CA ILE A 159 6.62 -7.72 18.67
C ILE A 159 5.15 -7.78 19.07
N SER A 160 4.26 -8.27 18.19
CA SER A 160 2.82 -8.36 18.48
C SER A 160 2.52 -9.26 19.68
N ILE A 161 3.20 -10.41 19.77
CA ILE A 161 3.10 -11.33 20.91
C ILE A 161 3.63 -10.66 22.18
N LEU A 162 4.77 -9.98 22.11
CA LEU A 162 5.33 -9.26 23.26
C LEU A 162 4.38 -8.17 23.76
N SER A 163 3.79 -7.39 22.85
CA SER A 163 2.82 -6.35 23.20
C SER A 163 1.54 -6.92 23.81
N PHE A 164 1.09 -8.08 23.33
CA PHE A 164 -0.03 -8.81 23.94
C PHE A 164 0.30 -9.27 25.36
N PHE A 165 1.47 -9.87 25.60
CA PHE A 165 1.89 -10.26 26.94
C PHE A 165 2.08 -9.05 27.86
N LEU A 166 2.60 -7.94 27.36
CA LEU A 166 2.78 -6.70 28.13
C LEU A 166 1.42 -6.11 28.54
N MET A 167 0.42 -6.13 27.66
CA MET A 167 -0.96 -5.76 27.98
C MET A 167 -1.53 -6.65 29.11
N ILE A 168 -1.37 -7.97 29.01
CA ILE A 168 -1.80 -8.91 30.06
C ILE A 168 -1.09 -8.63 31.37
N TYR A 169 0.22 -8.38 31.34
CA TYR A 169 1.02 -8.07 32.52
C TYR A 169 0.54 -6.79 33.21
N ILE A 170 0.30 -5.71 32.45
CA ILE A 170 -0.24 -4.45 32.96
C ILE A 170 -1.60 -4.71 33.61
N ASN A 171 -2.52 -5.38 32.92
CA ASN A 171 -3.82 -5.70 33.49
C ASN A 171 -3.70 -6.53 34.77
N ALA A 172 -2.93 -7.61 34.78
CA ALA A 172 -2.77 -8.47 35.95
C ALA A 172 -2.16 -7.74 37.15
N LYS A 173 -1.18 -6.86 36.91
CA LYS A 173 -0.47 -6.14 37.98
C LYS A 173 -1.30 -5.04 38.61
N PHE A 174 -2.11 -4.33 37.82
CA PHE A 174 -2.82 -3.13 38.25
C PHE A 174 -4.32 -3.34 38.52
N THR A 175 -4.92 -4.47 38.12
CA THR A 175 -6.37 -4.73 38.34
C THR A 175 -6.73 -4.78 39.83
N ALA A 176 -5.87 -5.37 40.67
CA ALA A 176 -6.13 -5.50 42.11
C ALA A 176 -6.06 -4.16 42.88
N SER A 177 -5.43 -3.14 42.29
CA SER A 177 -5.27 -1.81 42.87
C SER A 177 -6.34 -0.81 42.39
N ILE A 178 -7.30 -1.23 41.57
CA ILE A 178 -8.38 -0.36 41.09
C ILE A 178 -9.45 -0.20 42.15
N THR A 179 -9.72 1.05 42.52
CA THR A 179 -10.78 1.42 43.46
C THR A 179 -11.87 2.26 42.80
N THR A 180 -11.56 2.94 41.68
CA THR A 180 -12.49 3.84 41.00
C THR A 180 -12.74 3.48 39.53
N ARG A 181 -13.90 3.88 39.00
CA ARG A 181 -14.26 3.69 37.57
C ARG A 181 -13.29 4.44 36.63
N SER A 182 -12.76 5.58 37.06
CA SER A 182 -11.75 6.34 36.32
C SER A 182 -10.42 5.61 36.19
N GLU A 183 -9.97 4.94 37.25
CA GLU A 183 -8.76 4.10 37.23
C GLU A 183 -8.92 2.90 36.30
N LEU A 184 -10.11 2.27 36.31
CA LEU A 184 -10.42 1.19 35.39
C LEU A 184 -10.36 1.65 33.91
N LEU A 185 -10.97 2.80 33.61
CA LEU A 185 -10.94 3.36 32.26
C LEU A 185 -9.52 3.72 31.82
N PHE A 186 -8.73 4.32 32.73
CA PHE A 186 -7.33 4.62 32.47
C PHE A 186 -6.52 3.36 32.16
N LEU A 187 -6.70 2.29 32.94
CA LEU A 187 -6.02 1.02 32.72
C LEU A 187 -6.40 0.40 31.36
N ILE A 188 -7.68 0.43 31.00
CA ILE A 188 -8.16 -0.07 29.69
C ILE A 188 -7.50 0.71 28.55
N ILE A 189 -7.47 2.05 28.64
CA ILE A 189 -6.85 2.91 27.62
C ILE A 189 -5.35 2.63 27.52
N LEU A 190 -4.64 2.54 28.65
CA LEU A 190 -3.21 2.26 28.69
C LEU A 190 -2.90 0.89 28.06
N SER A 191 -3.64 -0.13 28.43
CA SER A 191 -3.53 -1.48 27.88
C SER A 191 -3.80 -1.52 26.37
N ALA A 192 -4.83 -0.81 25.90
CA ALA A 192 -5.14 -0.69 24.48
C ALA A 192 -4.04 0.07 23.72
N LEU A 193 -3.46 1.12 24.30
CA LEU A 193 -2.35 1.87 23.70
C LEU A 193 -1.08 1.03 23.59
N VAL A 194 -0.77 0.21 24.60
CA VAL A 194 0.39 -0.68 24.55
C VAL A 194 0.24 -1.74 23.46
N LEU A 195 -0.93 -2.37 23.36
CA LEU A 195 -1.19 -3.34 22.30
C LEU A 195 -1.21 -2.68 20.92
N GLY A 196 -2.02 -1.63 20.76
CA GLY A 196 -2.20 -0.92 19.49
C GLY A 196 -0.92 -0.26 19.00
N GLY A 197 -0.18 0.40 19.89
CA GLY A 197 1.12 1.00 19.59
C GLY A 197 2.17 -0.04 19.19
N GLY A 198 2.22 -1.17 19.90
CA GLY A 198 3.10 -2.28 19.57
C GLY A 198 2.81 -2.90 18.20
N VAL A 199 1.55 -3.19 17.91
CA VAL A 199 1.11 -3.71 16.61
C VAL A 199 1.37 -2.69 15.50
N TYR A 200 1.17 -1.39 15.75
CA TYR A 200 1.47 -0.34 14.79
C TYR A 200 2.97 -0.27 14.45
N ILE A 201 3.84 -0.32 15.46
CA ILE A 201 5.30 -0.37 15.27
C ILE A 201 5.69 -1.62 14.48
N ALA A 202 5.15 -2.78 14.86
CA ALA A 202 5.38 -4.04 14.16
C ALA A 202 4.97 -3.93 12.68
N PHE A 203 3.81 -3.34 12.40
CA PHE A 203 3.30 -3.13 11.04
C PHE A 203 4.22 -2.23 10.21
N LYS A 204 4.74 -1.13 10.79
CA LYS A 204 5.71 -0.25 10.11
C LYS A 204 7.01 -0.99 9.77
N ILE A 205 7.52 -1.80 10.69
CA ILE A 205 8.70 -2.64 10.45
C ILE A 205 8.42 -3.64 9.33
N LEU A 206 7.30 -4.36 9.39
CA LEU A 206 6.91 -5.32 8.34
C LEU A 206 6.83 -4.64 6.96
N THR A 207 6.20 -3.48 6.89
CA THR A 207 6.07 -2.70 5.65
C THR A 207 7.44 -2.36 5.07
N TYR A 208 8.41 -1.98 5.90
CA TYR A 208 9.78 -1.73 5.47
C TYR A 208 10.46 -2.98 4.88
N PHE A 209 10.33 -4.13 5.56
CA PHE A 209 10.89 -5.40 5.06
C PHE A 209 10.20 -5.90 3.79
N MET A 210 8.93 -5.54 3.58
CA MET A 210 8.14 -5.89 2.39
C MET A 210 8.51 -5.06 1.15
N LYS A 211 9.20 -3.92 1.29
CA LYS A 211 9.53 -3.04 0.14
C LYS A 211 10.22 -3.76 -1.02
N LEU A 212 11.17 -4.64 -0.73
CA LEU A 212 11.85 -5.43 -1.76
C LEU A 212 10.90 -6.41 -2.47
N LYS A 213 9.92 -6.94 -1.73
CA LYS A 213 8.92 -7.84 -2.30
C LYS A 213 7.94 -7.08 -3.19
N TYR A 214 7.52 -5.88 -2.78
CA TYR A 214 6.73 -4.98 -3.63
C TYR A 214 7.48 -4.61 -4.91
N LEU A 215 8.77 -4.31 -4.81
CA LEU A 215 9.60 -4.06 -5.99
C LEU A 215 9.66 -5.28 -6.93
N GLU A 216 9.88 -6.48 -6.38
CA GLU A 216 9.86 -7.72 -7.16
C GLU A 216 8.50 -7.93 -7.87
N TRP A 217 7.40 -7.66 -7.18
CA TRP A 217 6.06 -7.76 -7.76
C TRP A 217 5.84 -6.73 -8.86
N LEU A 218 6.20 -5.46 -8.64
CA LEU A 218 6.07 -4.40 -9.63
C LEU A 218 6.79 -4.78 -10.94
N LEU A 219 8.02 -5.28 -10.85
CA LEU A 219 8.81 -5.68 -12.03
C LEU A 219 8.25 -6.89 -12.78
N LYS A 220 7.40 -7.69 -12.12
CA LYS A 220 6.76 -8.88 -12.69
C LYS A 220 5.32 -8.63 -13.17
N MET A 221 4.78 -7.42 -12.96
CA MET A 221 3.43 -7.09 -13.41
C MET A 221 3.36 -6.98 -14.93
N ASP A 222 2.25 -7.44 -15.49
CA ASP A 222 2.02 -7.40 -16.93
C ASP A 222 1.84 -5.96 -17.42
N ARG A 223 2.45 -5.67 -18.57
CA ARG A 223 2.31 -4.40 -19.28
C ARG A 223 1.51 -4.59 -20.57
N ILE A 224 0.81 -3.55 -20.98
CA ILE A 224 -0.01 -3.54 -22.20
C ILE A 224 0.85 -3.76 -23.45
N GLU A 225 2.11 -3.32 -23.45
CA GLU A 225 3.05 -3.55 -24.57
C GLU A 225 3.54 -5.01 -24.65
N SER A 226 3.62 -5.74 -23.52
CA SER A 226 4.07 -7.13 -23.48
C SER A 226 2.97 -8.13 -23.84
N SER A 227 1.70 -7.79 -23.63
CA SER A 227 0.57 -8.65 -24.02
C SER A 227 0.32 -8.65 -25.53
N ILE A 228 0.67 -7.56 -26.23
CA ILE A 228 0.56 -7.48 -27.70
C ILE A 228 1.63 -8.35 -28.38
N THR A 229 2.83 -8.43 -27.82
CA THR A 229 3.95 -9.23 -28.36
C THR A 229 3.88 -10.71 -28.01
N ALA A 230 3.04 -11.12 -27.06
CA ALA A 230 2.82 -12.53 -26.72
C ALA A 230 1.73 -13.23 -27.57
N ILE A 231 0.98 -12.47 -28.39
CA ILE A 231 -0.11 -12.99 -29.22
C ILE A 231 0.35 -13.37 -30.64
N GLU A 232 1.55 -12.94 -31.09
CA GLU A 232 2.17 -13.40 -32.34
C GLU A 232 3.55 -14.02 -32.02
N PRO A 233 3.73 -15.35 -32.22
CA PRO A 233 3.91 -15.88 -33.57
C PRO A 233 3.32 -17.29 -33.75
N SER A 234 2.27 -17.46 -34.56
CA SER A 234 1.93 -18.80 -35.07
C SER A 234 1.46 -18.86 -36.53
N GLU A 235 1.40 -17.75 -37.25
CA GLU A 235 1.15 -17.81 -38.70
C GLU A 235 2.40 -17.40 -39.47
N SER A 236 3.19 -18.41 -39.82
CA SER A 236 4.31 -18.31 -40.77
C SER A 236 3.75 -18.04 -42.18
N PRO A 237 4.22 -16.99 -42.90
CA PRO A 237 3.71 -16.62 -44.22
C PRO A 237 4.38 -17.41 -45.37
N VAL A 238 4.56 -18.73 -45.24
CA VAL A 238 5.26 -19.56 -46.25
C VAL A 238 4.36 -20.63 -46.91
N GLU A 239 3.18 -20.94 -46.37
CA GLU A 239 2.33 -22.01 -46.96
C GLU A 239 1.32 -21.57 -48.03
N ILE A 240 1.14 -20.27 -48.28
CA ILE A 240 0.12 -19.81 -49.25
C ILE A 240 0.64 -19.80 -50.70
N ILE A 241 1.96 -19.75 -50.93
CA ILE A 241 2.51 -19.61 -52.29
C ILE A 241 2.62 -20.98 -53.03
N ASN A 242 2.70 -22.11 -52.32
CA ASN A 242 2.88 -23.42 -52.96
C ASN A 242 1.58 -24.14 -53.37
N ASN A 243 0.40 -23.64 -52.99
CA ASN A 243 -0.88 -24.31 -53.30
C ASN A 243 -1.63 -23.73 -54.52
N LEU A 244 -1.03 -22.78 -55.25
CA LEU A 244 -1.63 -22.22 -56.48
C LEU A 244 -0.98 -22.72 -57.78
N GLU A 245 0.10 -23.51 -57.71
CA GLU A 245 0.83 -23.92 -58.92
C GLU A 245 0.59 -25.36 -59.38
N HIS A 246 -0.17 -26.19 -58.64
CA HIS A 246 -0.46 -27.57 -59.06
C HIS A 246 -1.93 -27.95 -58.85
N GLN A 247 -2.78 -27.60 -59.83
CA GLN A 247 -3.89 -28.47 -60.22
C GLN A 247 -4.00 -28.51 -61.75
N PRO A 248 -3.90 -29.70 -62.38
CA PRO A 248 -4.15 -29.89 -63.82
C PRO A 248 -5.63 -29.81 -64.19
#